data_AF-A0A2X1QH84-F1
#
_entry.id   AF-A0A2X1QH84-F1
#
_cell.length_a   1.000
_cell.length_b   1.000
_cell.length_c   1.000
_cell.angle_alpha   90.00
_cell.angle_beta   90.00
_cell.angle_gamma   90.00
#
_symmetry.space_group_name_H-M   'P 1'
#
loop_
_entity.id
_entity.type
_entity.pdbx_description
1 polymer ?
#
loop_
_entity_poly.entity_id
_entity_poly.type
_entity_poly.pdbx_seq_one_letter_code
_entity_poly.pdbx_strand_id
1 'polypeptide(L)'
;MDSNNQIETCLSRKSSEGKPQIFTTLRNIDLNLLTIFEAVYVHKGIVNAAKVLNLTPSAISQSIQKLRVIFPDPLFIRKGQGVTPTAFAMHLHEYISQGLESILGALDIEGSYDKQRTITIATPPLGRSPGPSCHLSGD
;
A
#
# COMPACT_ATOMS: atom_id res chain seq x y z
N MET A 1 -2.38 19.51 -49.84
CA MET A 1 -3.24 20.66 -49.55
C MET A 1 -4.62 20.10 -49.26
N ASP A 2 -4.86 19.65 -48.02
CA ASP A 2 -5.48 20.43 -46.92
C ASP A 2 -6.96 20.00 -46.87
N SER A 3 -7.66 19.70 -45.77
CA SER A 3 -7.44 19.73 -44.33
C SER A 3 -8.48 18.75 -43.77
N ASN A 4 -8.13 17.87 -42.84
CA ASN A 4 -8.10 18.17 -41.42
C ASN A 4 -9.46 18.65 -40.86
N ASN A 5 -10.00 17.80 -39.99
CA ASN A 5 -10.48 18.17 -38.66
C ASN A 5 -11.97 18.53 -38.49
N GLN A 6 -12.79 17.49 -38.27
CA GLN A 6 -13.93 17.59 -37.37
C GLN A 6 -13.41 17.60 -35.93
N ILE A 7 -13.41 18.77 -35.28
CA ILE A 7 -13.42 18.87 -33.81
C ILE A 7 -14.54 19.82 -33.42
N GLU A 8 -15.10 19.50 -32.26
CA GLU A 8 -15.89 20.32 -31.37
C GLU A 8 -17.38 20.17 -31.56
N THR A 9 -17.95 19.16 -30.89
CA THR A 9 -19.01 19.48 -29.93
C THR A 9 -19.13 18.40 -28.85
N CYS A 10 -18.89 18.86 -27.62
CA CYS A 10 -19.61 18.50 -26.40
C CYS A 10 -19.28 17.15 -25.74
N LEU A 11 -18.53 17.27 -24.63
CA LEU A 11 -18.75 16.48 -23.42
C LEU A 11 -20.26 16.33 -23.17
N SER A 12 -20.76 15.11 -23.01
CA SER A 12 -21.38 14.67 -21.74
C SER A 12 -21.98 13.26 -21.83
N ARG A 13 -21.69 12.47 -20.77
CA ARG A 13 -22.50 11.38 -20.19
C ARG A 13 -22.55 10.04 -20.93
N LYS A 14 -21.66 9.13 -20.55
CA LYS A 14 -21.88 8.11 -19.50
C LYS A 14 -20.75 7.08 -19.58
N SER A 15 -20.00 6.89 -18.50
CA SER A 15 -19.34 5.61 -18.27
C SER A 15 -19.39 5.31 -16.78
N SER A 16 -20.51 4.70 -16.41
CA SER A 16 -20.70 3.98 -15.17
C SER A 16 -20.26 2.54 -15.40
N GLU A 17 -19.01 2.21 -15.08
CA GLU A 17 -18.60 0.83 -14.78
C GLU A 17 -17.61 0.84 -13.62
N GLY A 18 -18.06 0.25 -12.51
CA GLY A 18 -17.31 0.09 -11.28
C GLY A 18 -16.26 -1.00 -11.41
N LYS A 19 -15.05 -0.60 -11.78
CA LYS A 19 -13.83 -1.29 -11.40
C LYS A 19 -12.99 -0.27 -10.64
N PRO A 20 -12.58 -0.50 -9.39
CA PRO A 20 -11.64 0.40 -8.75
C PRO A 20 -10.41 0.43 -9.67
N GLN A 21 -10.13 1.59 -10.26
CA GLN A 21 -8.96 1.83 -11.11
C GLN A 21 -7.66 1.79 -10.30
N ILE A 22 -7.68 1.20 -9.10
CA ILE A 22 -6.57 1.05 -8.19
C ILE A 22 -5.39 0.38 -8.88
N PHE A 23 -5.62 -0.66 -9.69
CA PHE A 23 -4.53 -1.33 -10.41
C PHE A 23 -3.89 -0.45 -11.48
N THR A 24 -4.65 0.43 -12.14
CA THR A 24 -4.11 1.37 -13.15
C THR A 24 -3.37 2.51 -12.46
N THR A 25 -3.99 3.13 -11.45
CA THR A 25 -3.37 4.21 -10.66
C THR A 25 -2.13 3.75 -9.91
N LEU A 26 -2.12 2.54 -9.35
CA LEU A 26 -0.93 1.95 -8.74
C LEU A 26 0.10 1.50 -9.78
N ARG A 27 -0.30 1.07 -10.98
CA ARG A 27 0.67 0.78 -12.06
C ARG A 27 1.41 2.04 -12.52
N ASN A 28 0.77 3.20 -12.44
CA ASN A 28 1.40 4.49 -12.69
C ASN A 28 2.38 4.90 -11.57
N ILE A 29 2.29 4.30 -10.39
CA ILE A 29 3.15 4.57 -9.23
C ILE A 29 4.05 3.35 -8.98
N ASP A 30 5.26 3.41 -9.51
CA ASP A 30 6.28 2.39 -9.28
C ASP A 30 6.63 2.32 -7.78
N LEU A 31 6.61 1.12 -7.19
CA LEU A 31 6.99 0.87 -5.79
C LEU A 31 8.39 1.39 -5.49
N ASN A 32 9.29 1.35 -6.47
CA ASN A 32 10.64 1.90 -6.34
C ASN A 32 10.63 3.42 -6.10
N LEU A 33 9.63 4.14 -6.60
CA LEU A 33 9.50 5.58 -6.31
C LEU A 33 9.14 5.80 -4.84
N LEU A 34 8.26 4.96 -4.29
CA LEU A 34 7.83 5.06 -2.89
C LEU A 34 8.97 4.68 -1.93
N THR A 35 9.76 3.66 -2.23
CA THR A 35 10.94 3.30 -1.43
C THR A 35 12.04 4.36 -1.50
N ILE A 36 12.25 4.98 -2.66
CA ILE A 36 13.18 6.11 -2.80
C ILE A 36 12.71 7.33 -1.99
N PHE A 37 11.41 7.65 -2.05
CA PHE A 37 10.83 8.70 -1.23
C PHE A 37 11.08 8.45 0.26
N GLU A 38 10.81 7.24 0.75
CA GLU A 38 10.99 6.85 2.14
C GLU A 38 12.45 7.00 2.57
N ALA A 39 13.40 6.50 1.77
CA ALA A 39 14.83 6.62 2.07
C ALA A 39 15.29 8.09 2.12
N VAL A 40 14.82 8.92 1.20
CA VAL A 40 15.16 10.36 1.20
C VAL A 40 14.55 11.07 2.40
N TYR A 41 13.34 10.68 2.82
CA TYR A 41 12.67 11.19 4.01
C TYR A 41 13.45 10.85 5.30
N VAL A 42 13.80 9.58 5.49
CA VAL A 42 14.52 9.08 6.67
C VAL A 42 15.92 9.67 6.76
N HIS A 43 16.68 9.67 5.66
CA HIS A 43 18.09 10.10 5.66
C HIS A 43 18.28 11.61 5.40
N LYS A 44 17.20 12.36 5.14
CA LYS A 44 17.18 13.81 4.88
C LYS A 44 18.23 14.28 3.85
N GLY A 45 18.55 13.42 2.88
CA GLY A 45 19.65 13.62 1.97
C GLY A 45 19.67 12.65 0.80
N ILE A 46 19.80 13.19 -0.41
CA ILE A 46 19.84 12.41 -1.66
C ILE A 46 21.05 11.47 -1.69
N VAL A 47 22.23 11.98 -1.29
CA VAL A 47 23.49 11.20 -1.32
C VAL A 47 23.48 10.05 -0.30
N ASN A 48 22.89 10.27 0.87
CA ASN A 48 22.80 9.23 1.90
C ASN A 48 21.76 8.17 1.51
N ALA A 49 20.61 8.58 0.99
CA ALA A 49 19.61 7.66 0.45
C ALA A 49 20.17 6.82 -0.71
N ALA A 50 21.00 7.42 -1.58
CA ALA A 50 21.66 6.72 -2.69
C ALA A 50 22.53 5.56 -2.20
N LYS A 51 23.30 5.78 -1.12
CA LYS A 51 24.13 4.74 -0.52
C LYS A 51 23.30 3.61 0.07
N VAL A 52 22.20 3.93 0.75
CA VAL A 52 21.34 2.94 1.43
C VAL A 52 20.60 2.07 0.41
N LEU A 53 20.11 2.67 -0.68
CA LEU A 53 19.40 1.94 -1.73
C LEU A 53 20.33 1.32 -2.80
N ASN A 54 21.65 1.48 -2.68
CA ASN A 54 22.63 1.10 -3.71
C ASN A 54 22.30 1.69 -5.10
N LEU A 55 21.78 2.91 -5.14
CA LEU A 55 21.42 3.64 -6.36
C LEU A 55 22.38 4.81 -6.60
N THR A 56 22.39 5.33 -7.83
CA THR A 56 23.09 6.57 -8.12
C THR A 56 22.28 7.79 -7.65
N PRO A 57 22.92 8.88 -7.19
CA PRO A 57 22.22 10.12 -6.86
C PRO A 57 21.37 10.68 -8.02
N SER A 58 21.78 10.44 -9.27
CA SER A 58 21.03 10.80 -10.48
C SER A 58 19.71 10.04 -10.57
N ALA A 59 19.73 8.72 -10.33
CA ALA A 59 18.52 7.89 -10.33
C ALA A 59 17.53 8.37 -9.26
N ILE A 60 18.00 8.69 -8.05
CA ILE A 60 17.14 9.25 -7.00
C ILE A 60 16.56 10.59 -7.42
N SER A 61 17.37 11.50 -7.97
CA SER A 61 16.87 12.81 -8.43
C SER A 61 15.79 12.67 -9.51
N GLN A 62 15.95 11.73 -10.45
CA GLN A 62 14.93 11.45 -11.46
C GLN A 62 13.65 10.88 -10.84
N SER A 63 13.77 9.98 -9.87
CA SER A 63 12.62 9.43 -9.14
C SER A 63 11.87 10.51 -8.35
N ILE A 64 12.58 11.40 -7.65
CA ILE A 64 11.96 12.56 -6.99
C ILE A 64 11.26 13.48 -8.00
N GLN A 65 11.83 13.67 -9.19
CA GLN A 65 11.18 14.45 -10.24
C GLN A 65 9.90 13.79 -10.74
N LYS A 66 9.87 12.46 -10.90
CA LYS A 66 8.66 11.70 -11.25
C LYS A 66 7.60 11.80 -10.16
N LEU A 67 8.01 11.67 -8.89
CA LEU A 67 7.12 11.85 -7.74
C LEU A 67 6.48 13.25 -7.74
N ARG A 68 7.21 14.30 -8.10
CA ARG A 68 6.66 15.67 -8.24
C ARG A 68 5.64 15.83 -9.36
N VAL A 69 5.61 14.94 -10.35
CA VAL A 69 4.57 14.94 -11.40
C VAL A 69 3.30 14.23 -10.91
N ILE A 70 3.46 13.24 -10.04
CA ILE A 70 2.36 12.43 -9.49
C ILE A 70 1.68 13.17 -8.33
N PHE A 71 2.47 13.80 -7.46
CA PHE A 71 1.97 14.51 -6.29
C PHE A 71 1.81 16.01 -6.60
N PRO A 72 0.71 16.63 -6.13
CA PRO A 72 0.42 18.03 -6.42
C PRO A 72 1.38 19.01 -5.72
N ASP A 73 2.09 18.56 -4.68
CA ASP A 73 2.92 19.41 -3.83
C ASP A 73 4.41 19.03 -3.85
N PRO A 74 5.32 20.00 -3.65
CA PRO A 74 6.73 19.72 -3.50
C PRO A 74 6.98 18.87 -2.26
N LEU A 75 7.53 17.67 -2.44
CA LEU A 75 7.83 16.76 -1.34
C LEU A 75 9.02 17.22 -0.48
N PHE A 76 10.04 17.81 -1.12
CA PHE A 76 11.28 18.20 -0.47
C PHE A 76 11.74 19.58 -0.92
N ILE A 77 12.17 20.38 0.06
CA ILE A 77 12.79 21.69 -0.14
C ILE A 77 14.28 21.62 0.21
N ARG A 78 15.11 22.32 -0.56
CA ARG A 78 16.56 22.41 -0.26
C ARG A 78 16.75 23.38 0.90
N LYS A 79 17.45 22.95 1.95
CA LYS A 79 17.80 23.79 3.09
C LYS A 79 19.26 23.52 3.47
N GLY A 80 20.13 24.50 3.21
CA GLY A 80 21.58 24.38 3.43
C GLY A 80 22.18 23.25 2.60
N GLN A 81 22.90 22.33 3.25
CA GLN A 81 23.56 21.17 2.62
C GLN A 81 22.64 19.95 2.43
N GLY A 82 21.35 20.05 2.78
CA GLY A 82 20.44 18.92 2.79
C GLY A 82 19.07 19.20 2.17
N VAL A 83 18.19 18.23 2.32
CA VAL A 83 16.77 18.34 1.94
C VAL A 83 15.91 18.23 3.19
N THR A 84 14.88 19.06 3.27
CA THR A 84 13.88 19.03 4.36
C THR A 84 12.55 18.60 3.76
N PRO A 85 11.84 17.63 4.37
CA PRO A 85 10.51 17.25 3.92
C PRO A 85 9.52 18.39 4.20
N THR A 86 8.54 18.55 3.32
CA THR A 86 7.42 19.48 3.53
C THR A 86 6.36 18.85 4.43
N ALA A 87 5.39 19.67 4.88
CA ALA A 87 4.25 19.17 5.66
C ALA A 87 3.49 18.05 4.92
N PHE A 88 3.31 18.23 3.62
CA PHE A 88 2.69 17.21 2.76
C PHE A 88 3.52 15.92 2.72
N ALA A 89 4.84 16.00 2.60
CA ALA A 89 5.70 14.81 2.64
C ALA A 89 5.67 14.09 4.00
N MET A 90 5.59 14.82 5.11
CA MET A 90 5.45 14.19 6.44
C MET A 90 4.16 13.38 6.54
N HIS A 91 3.03 13.97 6.13
CA HIS A 91 1.75 13.26 6.11
C HIS A 91 1.81 12.05 5.17
N LEU A 92 2.37 12.23 3.96
CA LEU A 92 2.48 11.16 2.98
C LEU A 92 3.35 9.98 3.48
N HIS A 93 4.43 10.27 4.19
CA HIS A 93 5.29 9.26 4.80
C HIS A 93 4.51 8.36 5.77
N GLU A 94 3.62 8.90 6.60
CA GLU A 94 2.85 8.08 7.55
C GLU A 94 2.01 6.99 6.85
N TYR A 95 1.36 7.31 5.73
CA TYR A 95 0.57 6.32 4.98
C TYR A 95 1.42 5.38 4.14
N ILE A 96 2.47 5.90 3.50
CA ILE A 96 3.35 5.08 2.66
C ILE A 96 4.09 4.07 3.54
N SER A 97 4.62 4.49 4.68
CA SER A 97 5.39 3.63 5.59
C SER A 97 4.53 2.46 6.08
N GLN A 98 3.31 2.73 6.57
CA GLN A 98 2.35 1.69 6.96
C GLN A 98 1.97 0.75 5.81
N GLY A 99 1.81 1.28 4.59
CA GLY A 99 1.52 0.49 3.40
C GLY A 99 2.69 -0.42 3.01
N LEU A 100 3.91 0.10 3.05
CA LEU A 100 5.13 -0.67 2.76
C LEU A 100 5.37 -1.75 3.82
N GLU A 101 5.14 -1.46 5.11
CA GLU A 101 5.19 -2.46 6.18
C GLU A 101 4.16 -3.58 5.96
N SER A 102 2.94 -3.22 5.57
CA SER A 102 1.88 -4.21 5.26
C SER A 102 2.27 -5.10 4.08
N ILE A 103 2.87 -4.52 3.02
CA ILE A 103 3.38 -5.25 1.87
C ILE A 103 4.54 -6.16 2.29
N LEU A 104 5.49 -5.64 3.07
CA LEU A 104 6.64 -6.41 3.55
C LEU A 104 6.18 -7.61 4.39
N GLY A 105 5.25 -7.40 5.31
CA GLY A 105 4.67 -8.49 6.10
C GLY A 105 3.95 -9.51 5.23
N ALA A 106 3.26 -9.09 4.16
CA ALA A 106 2.62 -10.03 3.23
C ALA A 106 3.63 -10.83 2.39
N LEU A 107 4.80 -10.25 2.10
CA LEU A 107 5.90 -10.90 1.37
C LEU A 107 6.75 -11.79 2.28
N ASP A 108 6.75 -11.56 3.59
CA ASP A 108 7.39 -12.41 4.60
C ASP A 108 6.58 -13.71 4.81
N ILE A 109 6.65 -14.59 3.80
CA ILE A 109 5.93 -15.87 3.75
C ILE A 109 6.56 -16.89 4.71
N GLU A 110 7.83 -16.71 5.10
CA GLU A 110 8.57 -17.63 5.99
C GLU A 110 8.70 -17.11 7.44
N GLY A 111 8.57 -15.81 7.69
CA GLY A 111 8.61 -15.20 9.00
C GLY A 111 7.23 -15.02 9.63
N SER A 112 6.82 -15.99 10.45
CA SER A 112 5.92 -15.81 11.60
C SER A 112 4.83 -14.73 11.44
N TYR A 113 3.93 -14.88 10.48
CA TYR A 113 2.67 -14.13 10.48
C TYR A 113 1.79 -14.72 11.59
N ASP A 114 2.12 -14.37 12.85
CA ASP A 114 1.29 -14.58 14.05
C ASP A 114 0.06 -13.66 13.97
N LYS A 115 -0.75 -13.86 12.93
CA LYS A 115 -2.17 -13.56 13.06
C LYS A 115 -2.62 -14.47 14.19
N GLN A 116 -3.05 -13.90 15.31
CA GLN A 116 -3.87 -14.58 16.31
C GLN A 116 -5.00 -15.32 15.57
N ARG A 117 -4.76 -16.57 15.20
CA ARG A 117 -5.72 -17.36 14.44
C ARG A 117 -6.75 -17.81 15.46
N THR A 118 -7.88 -17.13 15.48
CA THR A 118 -9.02 -17.62 16.28
C THR A 118 -9.55 -18.86 15.58
N ILE A 119 -9.19 -20.03 16.12
CA ILE A 119 -9.74 -21.31 15.68
C ILE A 119 -11.00 -21.55 16.49
N THR A 120 -12.16 -21.34 15.87
CA THR A 120 -13.44 -21.70 16.47
C THR A 120 -13.60 -23.22 16.40
N ILE A 121 -13.41 -23.89 17.54
CA ILE A 121 -13.66 -25.33 17.66
C ILE A 121 -15.09 -25.51 18.19
N ALA A 122 -15.99 -26.01 17.36
CA ALA A 122 -17.28 -26.49 17.81
C ALA A 122 -17.10 -27.91 18.39
N THR A 123 -17.17 -28.05 19.70
CA THR A 123 -17.16 -29.37 20.35
C THR A 123 -18.61 -29.75 20.70
N PRO A 124 -19.12 -30.91 20.27
CA PRO A 124 -20.39 -31.42 20.76
C PRO A 124 -20.33 -31.55 22.29
N PRO A 125 -21.41 -31.23 23.04
CA PRO A 125 -21.42 -31.39 24.48
C PRO A 125 -21.19 -32.87 24.83
N LEU A 126 -20.01 -33.18 25.38
CA LEU A 126 -19.69 -34.50 25.89
C LEU A 126 -20.38 -34.66 27.25
N GLY A 127 -21.48 -35.41 27.29
CA GLY A 127 -22.12 -35.73 28.56
C GLY A 127 -23.63 -35.90 28.46
N ARG A 128 -24.08 -36.97 27.80
CA ARG A 128 -25.35 -37.59 28.19
C ARG A 128 -25.05 -39.03 28.60
N SER A 129 -24.84 -39.20 29.90
CA SER A 129 -24.89 -40.52 30.53
C SER A 129 -26.23 -41.17 30.20
N PRO A 130 -26.27 -42.45 29.76
CA PRO A 130 -27.52 -43.18 29.62
C PRO A 130 -28.14 -43.33 31.01
N GLY A 131 -29.29 -42.69 31.24
CA GLY A 131 -30.08 -42.86 32.45
C GLY A 131 -30.52 -44.32 32.64
N PRO A 132 -30.79 -44.76 33.88
CA PRO A 132 -31.07 -46.16 34.18
C PRO A 132 -32.34 -46.64 33.48
N SER A 133 -32.24 -47.80 32.84
CA SER A 133 -33.35 -48.52 32.21
C SER A 133 -34.42 -48.84 33.24
N CYS A 134 -35.61 -48.24 33.11
CA CYS A 134 -36.78 -48.63 33.87
C CYS A 134 -37.23 -50.03 33.40
N HIS A 135 -36.94 -51.05 34.21
CA HIS A 135 -37.55 -52.37 34.09
C HIS A 135 -38.94 -52.27 34.75
N LEU A 136 -40.00 -52.24 33.94
CA LEU A 136 -41.38 -52.43 34.42
C LEU A 136 -41.71 -53.91 34.25
N SER A 137 -41.68 -54.64 35.36
CA SER A 137 -42.34 -55.94 35.55
C SER A 137 -43.78 -55.70 36.03
N GLY A 138 -44.70 -56.56 35.58
CA GLY A 138 -46.12 -56.62 35.96
C GLY A 138 -47.01 -56.26 34.76
N ASP A 139 -47.87 -57.13 34.23
CA ASP A 139 -48.54 -58.34 34.75
C ASP A 139 -48.67 -59.37 33.60
#